data_AF-A0A1I7XVF1-F1
#
_entry.id   AF-A0A1I7XVF1-F1
#
_cell.length_a   1.000
_cell.length_b   1.000
_cell.length_c   1.000
_cell.angle_alpha   90.00
_cell.angle_beta   90.00
_cell.angle_gamma   90.00
#
_symmetry.space_group_name_H-M   'P 1'
#
loop_
_entity.id
_entity.type
_entity.pdbx_description
1 polymer ?
#
loop_
_entity_poly.entity_id
_entity_poly.type
_entity_poly.pdbx_seq_one_letter_code
_entity_poly.pdbx_strand_id
1 'polypeptide(L)'
;MALEEERDKNEEGLDENFSIFRHQAATVERRKNGIAQKLQEARQELTRLEAQVEEKKEVLRSTTGADVMSVHQFKIFVAGIRNKKVEYKKKKSIIEEFLTERELMMRTIDILSKKFESLKDRIESMGGEVEEAIPIPVMTRPMTAVPQFNNIEELRYMIKELMDKLDKKRDEIEPLKRTREEKQKEFNIQDEIVRNRKSEYERRKIQLESGYTELKTLVGNLEERFLAATSDVDILEAKIKKATEHRDRLRKEEEGESINDVLEASIREAEEEAENLSRRCEVKDGITAMQQVVMWRALLTMFEAKLSMVREHGEPRCARHPLSY
;
A
#
# COMPACT_ATOMS: atom_id res chain seq x y z
N MET A 1 24.18 -75.16 28.19
CA MET A 1 24.50 -76.38 27.43
C MET A 1 23.39 -77.42 27.49
N ALA A 2 23.20 -78.23 28.53
CA ALA A 2 22.15 -79.28 28.51
C ALA A 2 20.71 -78.76 28.30
N LEU A 3 20.35 -77.60 28.86
CA LEU A 3 19.03 -76.96 28.67
C LEU A 3 18.88 -76.17 27.36
N GLU A 4 19.99 -75.79 26.72
CA GLU A 4 19.97 -75.17 25.39
C GLU A 4 19.83 -76.25 24.32
N GLU A 5 20.54 -77.37 24.47
CA GLU A 5 20.46 -78.53 23.57
C GLU A 5 19.11 -79.26 23.65
N GLU A 6 18.44 -79.26 24.82
CA GLU A 6 17.09 -79.83 24.97
C GLU A 6 16.00 -78.90 24.40
N ARG A 7 16.24 -77.59 24.38
CA ARG A 7 15.41 -76.63 23.62
C ARG A 7 15.61 -76.78 22.12
N ASP A 8 16.85 -76.89 21.66
CA ASP A 8 17.17 -77.01 20.23
C ASP A 8 16.56 -78.29 19.61
N LYS A 9 16.49 -79.41 20.34
CA LYS A 9 15.87 -80.67 19.87
C LYS A 9 14.34 -80.65 19.79
N ASN A 10 13.66 -79.89 20.67
CA ASN A 10 12.21 -79.66 20.57
C ASN A 10 11.86 -78.54 19.58
N GLU A 11 12.84 -77.70 19.23
CA GLU A 11 12.68 -76.62 18.27
C GLU A 11 12.78 -77.12 16.82
N GLU A 12 13.43 -78.25 16.47
CA GLU A 12 13.62 -78.68 15.05
C GLU A 12 12.36 -78.69 14.15
N GLY A 13 11.16 -78.98 14.70
CA GLY A 13 9.88 -78.91 13.96
C GLY A 13 9.12 -77.58 14.09
N LEU A 14 9.49 -76.74 15.05
CA LEU A 14 8.98 -75.37 15.25
C LEU A 14 9.93 -74.30 14.68
N ASP A 15 11.16 -74.69 14.35
CA ASP A 15 12.27 -73.84 13.95
C ASP A 15 12.01 -73.17 12.60
N GLU A 16 11.27 -73.84 11.71
CA GLU A 16 10.88 -73.25 10.42
C GLU A 16 9.94 -72.04 10.61
N ASN A 17 9.01 -72.12 11.58
CA ASN A 17 8.12 -71.00 11.95
C ASN A 17 8.86 -69.91 12.74
N PHE A 18 9.77 -70.27 13.64
CA PHE A 18 10.56 -69.30 14.40
C PHE A 18 11.71 -68.67 13.58
N SER A 19 12.17 -69.32 12.52
CA SER A 19 13.20 -68.83 11.61
C SER A 19 12.79 -67.51 10.94
N ILE A 20 11.51 -67.37 10.57
CA ILE A 20 10.95 -66.12 10.04
C ILE A 20 11.08 -65.00 11.08
N PHE A 21 10.73 -65.26 12.34
CA PHE A 21 10.84 -64.28 13.42
C PHE A 21 12.30 -63.95 13.75
N ARG A 22 13.22 -64.93 13.72
CA ARG A 22 14.67 -64.70 13.87
C ARG A 22 15.20 -63.83 12.73
N HIS A 23 14.79 -64.08 11.49
CA HIS A 23 15.18 -63.27 10.33
C HIS A 23 14.61 -61.85 10.40
N GLN A 24 13.36 -61.70 10.85
CA GLN A 24 12.74 -60.40 11.12
C GLN A 24 13.49 -59.65 12.22
N ALA A 25 13.82 -60.31 13.34
CA ALA A 25 14.59 -59.73 14.44
C ALA A 25 15.98 -59.30 13.97
N ALA A 26 16.69 -60.16 13.23
CA ALA A 26 18.01 -59.84 12.65
C ALA A 26 17.92 -58.68 11.64
N THR A 27 16.84 -58.60 10.86
CA THR A 27 16.60 -57.48 9.93
C THR A 27 16.35 -56.17 10.67
N VAL A 28 15.55 -56.21 11.75
CA VAL A 28 15.30 -55.06 12.61
C VAL A 28 16.58 -54.62 13.31
N GLU A 29 17.38 -55.55 13.81
CA GLU A 29 18.66 -55.27 14.45
C GLU A 29 19.65 -54.64 13.46
N ARG A 30 19.78 -55.18 12.24
CA ARG A 30 20.60 -54.57 11.17
C ARG A 30 20.13 -53.15 10.83
N ARG A 31 18.81 -52.92 10.74
CA ARG A 31 18.24 -51.58 10.52
C ARG A 31 18.56 -50.64 11.68
N LYS A 32 18.40 -51.11 12.92
CA LYS A 32 18.72 -50.34 14.14
C LYS A 32 20.21 -49.97 14.15
N ASN A 33 21.10 -50.91 13.86
CA ASN A 33 22.54 -50.68 13.79
C ASN A 33 22.90 -49.70 12.66
N GLY A 34 22.26 -49.82 11.49
CA GLY A 34 22.46 -48.86 10.40
C GLY A 34 22.00 -47.44 10.74
N ILE A 35 20.88 -47.28 11.46
CA ILE A 35 20.42 -45.96 11.93
C ILE A 35 21.36 -45.42 13.02
N ALA A 36 21.80 -46.27 13.95
CA ALA A 36 22.73 -45.89 15.01
C ALA A 36 24.08 -45.41 14.43
N GLN A 37 24.58 -46.08 13.39
CA GLN A 37 25.79 -45.66 12.68
C GLN A 37 25.60 -44.30 12.00
N LYS A 38 24.49 -44.09 11.27
CA LYS A 38 24.17 -42.79 10.66
C LYS A 38 24.05 -41.67 11.70
N LEU A 39 23.47 -41.95 12.86
CA LEU A 39 23.39 -41.00 13.96
C LEU A 39 24.78 -40.66 14.51
N GLN A 40 25.67 -41.66 14.62
CA GLN A 40 27.04 -41.45 15.06
C GLN A 40 27.83 -40.62 14.04
N GLU A 41 27.70 -40.89 12.75
CA GLU A 41 28.30 -40.11 11.66
C GLU A 41 27.82 -38.66 11.69
N ALA A 42 26.50 -38.43 11.81
CA ALA A 42 25.92 -37.08 11.92
C ALA A 42 26.41 -36.34 13.17
N ARG A 43 26.58 -37.03 14.31
CA ARG A 43 27.15 -36.43 15.53
C ARG A 43 28.62 -36.05 15.35
N GLN A 44 29.42 -36.92 14.73
CA GLN A 44 30.82 -36.63 14.42
C GLN A 44 30.94 -35.44 13.46
N GLU A 45 30.06 -35.36 12.46
CA GLU A 45 30.02 -34.22 11.54
C GLU A 45 29.63 -32.92 12.25
N LEU A 46 28.64 -32.96 13.15
CA LEU A 46 28.25 -31.81 13.96
C LEU A 46 29.41 -31.32 14.83
N THR A 47 30.10 -32.21 15.55
CA THR A 47 31.28 -31.84 16.34
C THR A 47 32.39 -31.24 15.47
N ARG A 48 32.61 -31.78 14.26
CA ARG A 48 33.58 -31.23 13.31
C ARG A 48 33.20 -29.82 12.86
N LEU A 49 31.93 -29.59 12.52
CA LEU A 49 31.44 -28.28 12.08
C LEU A 49 31.49 -27.26 13.22
N GLU A 50 31.15 -27.65 14.44
CA GLU A 50 31.27 -26.79 15.62
C GLU A 50 32.71 -26.37 15.88
N ALA A 51 33.67 -27.30 15.79
CA ALA A 51 35.09 -27.00 15.92
C ALA A 51 35.59 -26.01 14.85
N GLN A 52 35.18 -26.20 13.59
CA GLN A 52 35.53 -25.28 12.49
C GLN A 52 34.92 -23.88 12.67
N VAL A 53 33.69 -23.80 13.21
CA VAL A 53 33.05 -22.52 13.51
C VAL A 53 33.81 -21.79 14.61
N GLU A 54 34.23 -22.50 15.66
CA GLU A 54 34.95 -21.88 16.77
C GLU A 54 36.37 -21.44 16.37
N GLU A 55 37.08 -22.24 15.57
CA GLU A 55 38.36 -21.85 14.98
C GLU A 55 38.22 -20.57 14.13
N LYS A 56 37.21 -20.51 13.25
CA LYS A 56 36.93 -19.32 12.44
C LYS A 56 36.60 -18.10 13.29
N LYS A 57 35.86 -18.24 14.39
CA LYS A 57 35.59 -17.14 15.31
C LYS A 57 36.87 -16.64 15.98
N GLU A 58 37.76 -17.53 16.39
CA GLU A 58 39.03 -17.14 17.03
C GLU A 58 39.97 -16.41 16.05
N VAL A 59 40.03 -16.87 14.79
CA VAL A 59 40.73 -16.14 13.72
C VAL A 59 40.13 -14.75 13.49
N LEU A 60 38.79 -14.63 13.49
CA LEU A 60 38.14 -13.33 13.34
C LEU A 60 38.35 -12.41 14.54
N ARG A 61 38.37 -12.97 15.76
CA ARG A 61 38.63 -12.26 17.01
C ARG A 61 40.06 -11.71 17.06
N SER A 62 41.05 -12.52 16.67
CA SER A 62 42.45 -12.10 16.59
C SER A 62 42.70 -11.06 15.47
N THR A 63 41.95 -11.12 14.36
CA THR A 63 42.11 -10.17 13.24
C THR A 63 41.38 -8.84 13.49
N THR A 64 40.18 -8.87 14.06
CA THR A 64 39.30 -7.69 14.19
C THR A 64 39.39 -7.06 15.58
N GLY A 65 39.93 -7.77 16.58
CA GLY A 65 40.00 -7.33 17.97
C GLY A 65 38.64 -7.27 18.69
N ALA A 66 37.56 -7.69 18.03
CA ALA A 66 36.19 -7.66 18.54
C ALA A 66 35.51 -9.02 18.34
N ASP A 67 34.70 -9.41 19.32
CA ASP A 67 33.92 -10.65 19.25
C ASP A 67 32.82 -10.50 18.18
N VAL A 68 32.79 -11.45 17.24
CA VAL A 68 31.85 -11.40 16.11
C VAL A 68 30.47 -11.81 16.60
N MET A 69 29.63 -10.81 16.86
CA MET A 69 28.25 -11.03 17.28
C MET A 69 27.42 -11.66 16.16
N SER A 70 26.62 -12.65 16.51
CA SER A 70 25.59 -13.18 15.60
C SER A 70 24.59 -12.10 15.20
N VAL A 71 24.02 -12.21 14.00
CA VAL A 71 22.99 -11.29 13.49
C VAL A 71 21.84 -11.10 14.48
N HIS A 72 21.45 -12.17 15.19
CA HIS A 72 20.41 -12.09 16.22
C HIS A 72 20.86 -11.27 17.44
N GLN A 73 22.09 -11.50 17.91
CA GLN A 73 22.68 -10.75 19.03
C GLN A 73 22.85 -9.27 18.68
N PHE A 74 23.25 -8.95 17.44
CA PHE A 74 23.35 -7.57 16.97
C PHE A 74 21.98 -6.88 16.94
N LYS A 75 20.92 -7.57 16.51
CA LYS A 75 19.54 -7.03 16.56
C LYS A 75 19.11 -6.70 17.99
N ILE A 76 19.38 -7.59 18.94
CA ILE A 76 19.10 -7.35 20.38
C ILE A 76 19.91 -6.15 20.89
N PHE A 77 21.20 -6.07 20.54
CA PHE A 77 22.07 -4.98 20.94
C PHE A 77 21.56 -3.62 20.41
N VAL A 78 21.21 -3.54 19.13
CA VAL A 78 20.65 -2.32 18.53
C VAL A 78 19.32 -1.92 19.18
N ALA A 79 18.47 -2.90 19.51
CA ALA A 79 17.24 -2.63 20.27
C ALA A 79 17.56 -2.08 21.66
N GLY A 80 18.56 -2.64 22.35
CA GLY A 80 19.06 -2.13 23.64
C GLY A 80 19.59 -0.69 23.56
N ILE A 81 20.32 -0.35 22.50
CA ILE A 81 20.79 1.04 22.27
C ILE A 81 19.60 1.99 22.03
N ARG A 82 18.59 1.57 21.27
CA ARG A 82 17.36 2.35 21.11
C ARG A 82 16.65 2.59 22.44
N ASN A 83 16.52 1.55 23.27
CA ASN A 83 15.91 1.68 24.60
C ASN A 83 16.71 2.63 25.49
N LYS A 84 18.04 2.51 25.52
CA LYS A 84 18.93 3.45 26.25
C LYS A 84 18.76 4.90 25.78
N LYS A 85 18.60 5.12 24.47
CA LYS A 85 18.34 6.46 23.90
C LYS A 85 16.99 7.03 24.36
N VAL A 86 15.96 6.19 24.45
CA VAL A 86 14.64 6.60 24.98
C VAL A 86 14.74 6.94 26.46
N GLU A 87 15.40 6.10 27.26
CA GLU A 87 15.64 6.39 28.68
C GLU A 87 16.43 7.67 28.90
N TYR A 88 17.49 7.89 28.12
CA TYR A 88 18.27 9.12 28.17
C TYR A 88 17.40 10.34 27.90
N LYS A 89 16.57 10.32 26.85
CA LYS A 89 15.64 11.41 26.54
C LYS A 89 14.67 11.68 27.69
N LYS A 90 14.13 10.62 28.32
CA LYS A 90 13.23 10.73 29.47
C LYS A 90 13.94 11.39 30.66
N LYS A 91 15.15 10.93 31.01
CA LYS A 91 15.96 11.53 32.08
C LYS A 91 16.32 12.98 31.78
N LYS A 92 16.63 13.29 30.52
CA LYS A 92 16.92 14.66 30.08
C LYS A 92 15.71 15.58 30.28
N SER A 93 14.50 15.15 29.91
CA SER A 93 13.26 15.89 30.15
C SER A 93 13.06 16.19 31.64
N ILE A 94 13.25 15.20 32.51
CA ILE A 94 13.12 15.37 33.97
C ILE A 94 14.15 16.37 34.52
N ILE A 95 15.38 16.35 34.00
CA ILE A 95 16.41 17.34 34.39
C ILE A 95 16.01 18.74 33.93
N GLU A 96 15.50 18.89 32.71
CA GLU A 96 15.00 20.16 32.19
C GLU A 96 13.85 20.69 33.07
N GLU A 97 12.90 19.83 33.47
CA GLU A 97 11.83 20.16 34.42
C GLU A 97 12.39 20.64 35.77
N PHE A 98 13.34 19.92 36.39
CA PHE A 98 13.95 20.34 37.64
C PHE A 98 14.72 21.66 37.53
N LEU A 99 15.39 21.92 36.41
CA LEU A 99 16.06 23.20 36.19
C LEU A 99 15.05 24.34 36.14
N THR A 100 13.93 24.15 35.43
CA THR A 100 12.86 25.16 35.38
C THR A 100 12.22 25.38 36.75
N GLU A 101 11.98 24.32 37.53
CA GLU A 101 11.43 24.43 38.88
C GLU A 101 12.40 25.18 39.80
N ARG A 102 13.69 24.84 39.75
CA ARG A 102 14.73 25.57 40.50
C ARG A 102 14.74 27.06 40.15
N GLU A 103 14.63 27.42 38.88
CA GLU A 103 14.58 28.82 38.45
C GLU A 103 13.34 29.54 38.99
N LEU A 104 12.18 28.89 38.99
CA LEU A 104 10.96 29.41 39.59
C LEU A 104 11.11 29.59 41.11
N MET A 105 11.71 28.63 41.80
CA MET A 105 11.98 28.70 43.23
C MET A 105 12.93 29.86 43.56
N MET A 106 14.02 30.02 42.81
CA MET A 106 14.94 31.15 42.98
C MET A 106 14.24 32.50 42.80
N ARG A 107 13.43 32.65 41.75
CA ARG A 107 12.64 33.87 41.54
C ARG A 107 11.65 34.11 42.68
N THR A 108 11.06 33.06 43.22
CA THR A 108 10.12 33.15 44.35
C THR A 108 10.84 33.62 45.61
N ILE A 109 12.03 33.08 45.89
CA ILE A 109 12.89 33.53 46.99
C ILE A 109 13.19 35.03 46.83
N ASP A 110 13.61 35.48 45.64
CA ASP A 110 13.90 36.89 45.39
C ASP A 110 12.68 37.80 45.63
N ILE A 111 11.48 37.37 45.19
CA ILE A 111 10.24 38.11 45.43
C ILE A 111 9.91 38.18 46.92
N LEU A 112 10.08 37.07 47.64
CA LEU A 112 9.82 37.00 49.08
C LEU A 112 10.80 37.88 49.85
N SER A 113 12.09 37.84 49.53
CA SER A 113 13.10 38.71 50.13
C SER A 113 12.78 40.19 49.89
N LYS A 114 12.41 40.58 48.67
CA LYS A 114 11.98 41.96 48.38
C LYS A 114 10.74 42.39 49.17
N LYS A 115 9.76 41.50 49.30
CA LYS A 115 8.55 41.76 50.11
C LYS A 115 8.88 41.87 51.59
N PHE A 116 9.80 41.04 52.07
CA PHE A 116 10.25 41.06 53.46
C PHE A 116 10.98 42.37 53.76
N GLU A 117 11.93 42.80 52.92
CA GLU A 117 12.61 44.10 53.10
C GLU A 117 11.62 45.26 53.05
N SER A 118 10.70 45.28 52.09
CA SER A 118 9.66 46.31 52.04
C SER A 118 8.77 46.33 53.29
N LEU A 119 8.51 45.17 53.90
CA LEU A 119 7.76 45.08 55.14
C LEU A 119 8.59 45.57 56.33
N LYS A 120 9.87 45.20 56.39
CA LYS A 120 10.84 45.64 57.40
C LYS A 120 10.96 47.16 57.39
N ASP A 121 11.23 47.76 56.24
CA ASP A 121 11.30 49.23 56.06
C ASP A 121 10.02 49.92 56.56
N ARG A 122 8.85 49.32 56.26
CA ARG A 122 7.56 49.87 56.69
C ARG A 122 7.40 49.81 58.21
N ILE A 123 7.82 48.73 58.86
CA ILE A 123 7.74 48.58 60.32
C ILE A 123 8.68 49.56 61.02
N GLU A 124 9.92 49.67 60.53
CA GLU A 124 10.91 50.63 61.04
C GLU A 124 10.42 52.08 60.89
N SER A 125 9.79 52.42 59.76
CA SER A 125 9.19 53.75 59.53
C SER A 125 8.04 54.09 60.49
N MET A 126 7.37 53.09 61.06
CA MET A 126 6.32 53.24 62.06
C MET A 126 6.86 53.22 63.49
N GLY A 127 8.19 53.15 63.68
CA GLY A 127 8.86 53.14 64.98
C GLY A 127 8.90 51.78 65.67
N GLY A 128 8.64 50.68 64.94
CA GLY A 128 8.79 49.32 65.44
C GLY A 128 10.19 48.77 65.16
N GLU A 129 10.78 48.05 66.12
CA GLU A 129 12.02 47.31 65.93
C GLU A 129 11.69 45.89 65.46
N VAL A 130 12.30 45.45 64.35
CA VAL A 130 12.10 44.10 63.82
C VAL A 130 13.09 43.17 64.51
N GLU A 131 12.61 42.37 65.47
CA GLU A 131 13.39 41.26 66.04
C GLU A 131 13.75 40.27 64.91
N GLU A 132 15.04 40.13 64.60
CA GLU A 132 15.49 39.13 63.64
C GLU A 132 15.11 37.74 64.12
N ALA A 133 14.52 36.97 63.19
CA ALA A 133 13.85 35.72 63.45
C ALA A 133 14.66 34.77 64.36
N ILE A 134 13.92 34.16 65.29
CA ILE A 134 14.31 32.99 66.09
C ILE A 134 15.23 32.09 65.26
N PRO A 135 16.43 31.71 65.76
CA PRO A 135 17.30 30.80 65.07
C PRO A 135 16.53 29.51 64.84
N ILE A 136 16.13 29.24 63.59
CA ILE A 136 15.53 27.96 63.24
C ILE A 136 16.64 26.94 63.53
N PRO A 137 16.46 26.01 64.48
CA PRO A 137 17.47 25.01 64.75
C PRO A 137 17.68 24.26 63.45
N VAL A 138 18.87 24.41 62.86
CA VAL A 138 19.33 23.52 61.80
C VAL A 138 19.12 22.12 62.39
N MET A 139 18.22 21.33 61.80
CA MET A 139 18.02 19.96 62.25
C MET A 139 19.30 19.19 61.95
N THR A 140 20.25 19.28 62.89
CA THR A 140 21.32 18.32 63.01
C THR A 140 20.64 16.99 63.24
N ARG A 141 20.91 16.07 62.31
CA ARG A 141 20.52 14.66 62.39
C ARG A 141 20.68 14.21 63.85
N PRO A 142 19.63 13.64 64.50
CA PRO A 142 19.74 13.25 65.90
C PRO A 142 20.91 12.28 66.01
N MET A 143 21.91 12.62 66.83
CA MET A 143 22.89 11.65 67.29
C MET A 143 22.15 10.63 68.15
N THR A 144 21.54 9.63 67.52
CA THR A 144 21.15 8.41 68.21
C THR A 144 22.43 7.71 68.65
N ALA A 145 22.75 7.83 69.94
CA ALA A 145 23.28 6.78 70.82
C ALA A 145 24.24 7.34 71.88
N VAL A 146 23.72 8.06 72.88
CA VAL A 146 24.24 7.98 74.24
C VAL A 146 23.04 8.02 75.20
N PRO A 147 22.74 6.93 75.94
CA PRO A 147 21.69 6.96 76.95
C PRO A 147 22.10 7.92 78.07
N GLN A 148 21.25 8.91 78.38
CA GLN A 148 21.52 9.93 79.40
C GLN A 148 21.37 9.41 80.85
N PHE A 149 20.97 8.16 81.06
CA PHE A 149 20.56 7.67 82.39
C PHE A 149 21.12 6.28 82.68
N ASN A 150 21.79 6.16 83.84
CA ASN A 150 22.38 4.91 84.35
C ASN A 150 21.44 4.14 85.30
N ASN A 151 20.15 4.51 85.35
CA ASN A 151 19.18 4.02 86.33
C ASN A 151 18.07 3.19 85.66
N ILE A 152 17.87 1.94 86.11
CA ILE A 152 17.00 0.94 85.43
C ILE A 152 15.52 1.32 85.52
N GLU A 153 15.07 1.89 86.64
CA GLU A 153 13.70 2.38 86.83
C GLU A 153 13.35 3.55 85.89
N GLU A 154 14.29 4.47 85.66
CA GLU A 154 14.10 5.60 84.74
C GLU A 154 14.02 5.13 83.28
N LEU A 155 14.83 4.14 82.90
CA LEU A 155 14.73 3.50 81.58
C LEU A 155 13.38 2.78 81.40
N ARG A 156 12.88 2.11 82.43
CA ARG A 156 11.53 1.48 82.39
C ARG A 156 10.42 2.51 82.24
N TYR A 157 10.52 3.65 82.92
CA TYR A 157 9.55 4.74 82.78
C TYR A 157 9.60 5.34 81.38
N MET A 158 10.79 5.62 80.84
CA MET A 158 10.96 6.13 79.49
C MET A 158 10.45 5.16 78.42
N ILE A 159 10.67 3.84 78.59
CA ILE A 159 10.12 2.83 77.67
C ILE A 159 8.59 2.87 77.70
N LYS A 160 7.96 2.98 78.88
CA LYS A 160 6.51 3.12 78.98
C LYS A 160 6.02 4.41 78.32
N GLU A 161 6.70 5.53 78.55
CA GLU A 161 6.35 6.81 77.92
C GLU A 161 6.51 6.76 76.38
N LEU A 162 7.55 6.09 75.89
CA LEU A 162 7.76 5.87 74.45
C LEU A 162 6.72 4.94 73.85
N MET A 163 6.30 3.90 74.57
CA MET A 163 5.20 3.01 74.17
C MET A 163 3.88 3.78 74.12
N ASP A 164 3.56 4.59 75.14
CA ASP A 164 2.36 5.44 75.15
C ASP A 164 2.38 6.47 74.00
N LYS A 165 3.54 7.06 73.71
CA LYS A 165 3.72 7.95 72.55
C LYS A 165 3.57 7.20 71.23
N LEU A 166 4.07 5.97 71.14
CA LEU A 166 3.95 5.13 69.96
C LEU A 166 2.49 4.74 69.72
N ASP A 167 1.75 4.38 70.76
CA ASP A 167 0.33 4.03 70.67
C ASP A 167 -0.52 5.24 70.29
N LYS A 168 -0.28 6.41 70.90
CA LYS A 168 -0.93 7.67 70.47
C LYS A 168 -0.65 7.99 69.00
N LYS A 169 0.59 7.83 68.54
CA LYS A 169 0.95 8.06 67.13
C LYS A 169 0.34 7.01 66.21
N ARG A 170 0.21 5.76 66.66
CA ARG A 170 -0.47 4.69 65.92
C ARG A 170 -1.96 5.01 65.77
N ASP A 171 -2.61 5.46 66.83
CA ASP A 171 -4.02 5.86 66.84
C ASP A 171 -4.26 7.10 65.96
N GLU A 172 -3.33 8.05 65.92
CA GLU A 172 -3.35 9.20 64.99
C GLU A 172 -3.17 8.78 63.52
N ILE A 173 -2.33 7.78 63.25
CA ILE A 173 -2.03 7.30 61.88
C ILE A 173 -3.17 6.43 61.32
N GLU A 174 -3.88 5.71 62.17
CA GLU A 174 -4.94 4.80 61.77
C GLU A 174 -6.06 5.46 60.91
N PRO A 175 -6.66 6.61 61.28
CA PRO A 175 -7.62 7.30 60.41
C PRO A 175 -6.98 7.79 59.12
N LEU A 176 -5.72 8.24 59.14
CA LEU A 176 -5.01 8.67 57.94
C LEU A 176 -4.79 7.53 56.95
N LYS A 177 -4.52 6.31 57.45
CA LYS A 177 -4.44 5.10 56.62
C LYS A 177 -5.78 4.80 55.95
N ARG A 178 -6.89 4.87 56.69
CA ARG A 178 -8.24 4.66 56.13
C ARG A 178 -8.56 5.67 55.05
N THR A 179 -8.33 6.96 55.31
CA THR A 179 -8.54 8.01 54.30
C THR A 179 -7.65 7.80 53.07
N ARG A 180 -6.38 7.38 53.25
CA ARG A 180 -5.50 7.05 52.13
C ARG A 180 -6.06 5.89 51.30
N GLU A 181 -6.53 4.82 51.94
CA GLU A 181 -7.11 3.66 51.25
C GLU A 181 -8.39 4.04 50.49
N GLU A 182 -9.25 4.87 51.07
CA GLU A 182 -10.45 5.40 50.41
C GLU A 182 -10.10 6.26 49.19
N LYS A 183 -9.14 7.18 49.34
CA LYS A 183 -8.67 8.00 48.21
C LYS A 183 -8.01 7.17 47.13
N GLN A 184 -7.29 6.10 47.49
CA GLN A 184 -6.72 5.18 46.52
C GLN A 184 -7.80 4.41 45.75
N LYS A 185 -8.88 3.97 46.42
CA LYS A 185 -10.03 3.34 45.76
C LYS A 185 -10.71 4.30 44.79
N GLU A 186 -10.97 5.53 45.22
CA GLU A 186 -11.57 6.56 44.35
C GLU A 186 -10.68 6.83 43.13
N PHE A 187 -9.37 6.98 43.34
CA PHE A 187 -8.41 7.17 42.25
C PHE A 187 -8.44 6.01 41.24
N ASN A 188 -8.47 4.77 41.73
CA ASN A 188 -8.53 3.59 40.86
C ASN A 188 -9.83 3.56 40.02
N ILE A 189 -10.97 3.92 40.62
CA ILE A 189 -12.25 4.01 39.92
C ILE A 189 -12.19 5.10 38.84
N GLN A 190 -11.66 6.28 39.17
CA GLN A 190 -11.51 7.37 38.20
C GLN A 190 -10.58 6.98 37.04
N ASP A 191 -9.47 6.32 37.34
CA ASP A 191 -8.54 5.83 36.32
C ASP A 191 -9.20 4.78 35.40
N GLU A 192 -10.01 3.88 35.95
CA GLU A 192 -10.79 2.92 35.16
C GLU A 192 -11.81 3.62 34.25
N ILE A 193 -12.54 4.63 34.75
CA ILE A 193 -13.48 5.43 33.94
C ILE A 193 -12.75 6.12 32.78
N VAL A 194 -11.58 6.72 33.04
CA VAL A 194 -10.78 7.40 32.01
C VAL A 194 -10.28 6.40 30.97
N ARG A 195 -9.78 5.24 31.38
CA ARG A 195 -9.36 4.17 30.45
C ARG A 195 -10.52 3.68 29.58
N ASN A 196 -11.70 3.46 30.18
CA ASN A 196 -12.88 3.02 29.45
C ASN A 196 -13.35 4.07 28.44
N ARG A 197 -13.44 5.35 28.85
CA ARG A 197 -13.76 6.45 27.92
C ARG A 197 -12.76 6.52 26.77
N LYS A 198 -11.45 6.42 27.05
CA LYS A 198 -10.42 6.43 26.01
C LYS A 198 -10.60 5.27 25.01
N SER A 199 -10.91 4.08 25.50
CA SER A 199 -11.20 2.90 24.66
C SER A 199 -12.44 3.11 23.78
N GLU A 200 -13.51 3.71 24.32
CA GLU A 200 -14.69 4.06 23.53
C GLU A 200 -14.41 5.10 22.46
N TYR A 201 -13.62 6.13 22.77
CA TYR A 201 -13.21 7.13 21.80
C TYR A 201 -12.40 6.52 20.66
N GLU A 202 -11.42 5.65 20.97
CA GLU A 202 -10.64 4.98 19.92
C GLU A 202 -11.54 4.08 19.07
N ARG A 203 -12.50 3.37 19.67
CA ARG A 203 -13.48 2.57 18.93
C ARG A 203 -14.32 3.41 17.98
N ARG A 204 -14.86 4.55 18.44
CA ARG A 204 -15.66 5.47 17.61
C ARG A 204 -14.83 6.10 16.50
N LYS A 205 -13.57 6.44 16.79
CA LYS A 205 -12.63 6.95 15.80
C LYS A 205 -12.37 5.93 14.70
N ILE A 206 -12.08 4.67 15.04
CA ILE A 206 -11.88 3.60 14.06
C ILE A 206 -13.13 3.41 13.20
N GLN A 207 -14.33 3.42 13.81
CA GLN A 207 -15.60 3.33 13.08
C GLN A 207 -15.81 4.50 12.10
N LEU A 208 -15.43 5.71 12.50
CA LEU A 208 -15.52 6.88 11.65
C LEU A 208 -14.50 6.83 10.52
N GLU A 209 -13.27 6.40 10.80
CA GLU A 209 -12.22 6.22 9.81
C GLU A 209 -12.60 5.15 8.78
N SER A 210 -13.16 4.01 9.21
CA SER A 210 -13.65 2.98 8.29
C SER A 210 -14.79 3.51 7.42
N GLY A 211 -15.79 4.16 8.02
CA GLY A 211 -16.89 4.77 7.27
C GLY A 211 -16.44 5.86 6.29
N TYR A 212 -15.44 6.67 6.67
CA TYR A 212 -14.83 7.65 5.78
C TYR A 212 -14.10 6.98 4.61
N THR A 213 -13.34 5.90 4.85
CA THR A 213 -12.67 5.17 3.77
C THR A 213 -13.67 4.53 2.81
N GLU A 214 -14.73 3.91 3.32
CA GLU A 214 -15.81 3.33 2.51
C GLU A 214 -16.47 4.41 1.64
N LEU A 215 -16.87 5.53 2.24
CA LEU A 215 -17.49 6.64 1.51
C LEU A 215 -16.54 7.21 0.46
N LYS A 216 -15.26 7.39 0.78
CA LYS A 216 -14.25 7.87 -0.16
C LYS A 216 -14.09 6.93 -1.35
N THR A 217 -14.06 5.62 -1.13
CA THR A 217 -14.01 4.64 -2.24
C THR A 217 -15.27 4.68 -3.09
N LEU A 218 -16.45 4.83 -2.48
CA LEU A 218 -17.71 4.94 -3.21
C LEU A 218 -17.76 6.20 -4.07
N VAL A 219 -17.34 7.35 -3.53
CA VAL A 219 -17.26 8.62 -4.29
C VAL A 219 -16.31 8.46 -5.47
N GLY A 220 -15.10 7.92 -5.26
CA GLY A 220 -14.15 7.69 -6.36
C GLY A 220 -14.70 6.77 -7.45
N ASN A 221 -15.39 5.68 -7.07
CA ASN A 221 -16.02 4.79 -8.03
C ASN A 221 -17.16 5.48 -8.80
N LEU A 222 -17.93 6.36 -8.16
CA LEU A 222 -18.98 7.13 -8.81
C LEU A 222 -18.41 8.18 -9.77
N GLU A 223 -17.33 8.86 -9.38
CA GLU A 223 -16.61 9.80 -10.25
C GLU A 223 -16.05 9.10 -11.49
N GLU A 224 -15.45 7.92 -11.34
CA GLU A 224 -14.94 7.12 -12.47
C GLU A 224 -16.08 6.69 -13.39
N ARG A 225 -17.20 6.21 -12.84
CA ARG A 225 -18.39 5.86 -13.63
C ARG A 225 -18.99 7.07 -14.34
N PHE A 226 -19.01 8.22 -13.69
CA PHE A 226 -19.49 9.46 -14.30
C PHE A 226 -18.58 9.86 -15.48
N LEU A 227 -17.26 9.84 -15.28
CA LEU A 227 -16.30 10.13 -16.34
C LEU A 227 -16.42 9.17 -17.53
N ALA A 228 -16.58 7.87 -17.27
CA ALA A 228 -16.80 6.88 -18.32
C ALA A 228 -18.10 7.14 -19.09
N ALA A 229 -19.20 7.43 -18.38
CA ALA A 229 -20.48 7.75 -18.99
C ALA A 229 -20.41 9.04 -19.83
N THR A 230 -19.71 10.08 -19.36
CA THR A 230 -19.49 11.31 -20.13
C THR A 230 -18.71 11.03 -21.41
N SER A 231 -17.62 10.26 -21.32
CA SER A 231 -16.84 9.86 -22.50
C SER A 231 -17.67 9.04 -23.49
N ASP A 232 -18.54 8.15 -23.00
CA ASP A 232 -19.43 7.36 -23.86
C ASP A 232 -20.47 8.25 -24.56
N VAL A 233 -21.02 9.25 -23.86
CA VAL A 233 -21.91 10.26 -24.45
C VAL A 233 -21.19 11.04 -25.55
N ASP A 234 -19.97 11.53 -25.32
CA ASP A 234 -19.20 12.27 -26.33
C ASP A 234 -18.97 11.41 -27.60
N ILE A 235 -18.67 10.12 -27.42
CA ILE A 235 -18.50 9.17 -28.53
C ILE A 235 -19.83 8.96 -29.27
N LEU A 236 -20.94 8.81 -28.55
CA LEU A 236 -22.26 8.65 -29.14
C LEU A 236 -22.71 9.91 -29.88
N GLU A 237 -22.48 11.10 -29.32
CA GLU A 237 -22.74 12.38 -29.98
C GLU A 237 -21.94 12.50 -31.28
N ALA A 238 -20.66 12.13 -31.28
CA ALA A 238 -19.85 12.11 -32.48
C ALA A 238 -20.37 11.11 -33.53
N LYS A 239 -20.85 9.94 -33.11
CA LYS A 239 -21.47 8.94 -34.00
C LYS A 239 -22.79 9.45 -34.58
N ILE A 240 -23.65 10.07 -33.76
CA ILE A 240 -24.91 10.68 -34.18
C ILE A 240 -24.64 11.80 -35.19
N LYS A 241 -23.64 12.65 -34.93
CA LYS A 241 -23.24 13.71 -35.87
C LYS A 241 -22.82 13.15 -37.22
N LYS A 242 -21.99 12.10 -37.24
CA LYS A 242 -21.61 11.43 -38.50
C LYS A 242 -22.83 10.81 -39.20
N ALA A 243 -23.69 10.13 -38.47
CA ALA A 243 -24.90 9.50 -39.03
C ALA A 243 -25.88 10.54 -39.59
N THR A 244 -26.05 11.68 -38.92
CA THR A 244 -26.87 12.80 -39.41
C THR A 244 -26.25 13.43 -40.66
N GLU A 245 -24.94 13.67 -40.69
CA GLU A 245 -24.23 14.12 -41.90
C GLU A 245 -24.35 13.13 -43.08
N HIS A 246 -24.37 11.82 -42.81
CA HIS A 246 -24.60 10.80 -43.84
C HIS A 246 -26.05 10.80 -44.32
N ARG A 247 -27.02 10.89 -43.41
CA ARG A 247 -28.44 10.99 -43.74
C ARG A 247 -28.74 12.26 -44.54
N ASP A 248 -28.17 13.40 -44.16
CA ASP A 248 -28.37 14.67 -44.86
C ASP A 248 -27.71 14.66 -46.26
N ARG A 249 -26.60 13.91 -46.43
CA ARG A 249 -26.02 13.65 -47.76
C ARG A 249 -26.94 12.79 -48.62
N LEU A 250 -27.41 11.65 -48.09
CA LEU A 250 -28.36 10.79 -48.79
C LEU A 250 -29.66 11.53 -49.12
N ARG A 251 -30.17 12.34 -48.19
CA ARG A 251 -31.34 13.18 -48.43
C ARG A 251 -31.10 14.19 -49.54
N LYS A 252 -29.91 14.80 -49.65
CA LYS A 252 -29.57 15.68 -50.80
C LYS A 252 -29.40 14.93 -52.12
N GLU A 253 -29.01 13.66 -52.08
CA GLU A 253 -28.94 12.78 -53.25
C GLU A 253 -30.33 12.29 -53.68
N GLU A 254 -31.23 12.01 -52.73
CA GLU A 254 -32.65 11.67 -52.95
C GLU A 254 -33.49 12.89 -53.34
N GLU A 255 -33.28 14.03 -52.68
CA GLU A 255 -33.62 15.39 -53.12
C GLU A 255 -32.67 15.83 -54.25
N GLY A 256 -32.39 14.93 -55.19
CA GLY A 256 -31.97 15.24 -56.55
C GLY A 256 -33.01 16.09 -57.29
N GLU A 257 -33.62 17.08 -56.62
CA GLU A 257 -34.06 18.34 -57.18
C GLU A 257 -32.97 18.89 -58.11
N SER A 258 -31.67 18.74 -57.80
CA SER A 258 -30.62 19.19 -58.76
C SER A 258 -30.46 18.32 -60.02
N ILE A 259 -30.81 17.04 -60.03
CA ILE A 259 -30.72 16.21 -61.26
C ILE A 259 -32.04 16.28 -62.01
N ASN A 260 -33.17 16.23 -61.32
CA ASN A 260 -34.48 16.41 -61.94
C ASN A 260 -34.67 17.84 -62.48
N ASP A 261 -34.25 18.90 -61.78
CA ASP A 261 -34.33 20.28 -62.30
C ASP A 261 -33.38 20.49 -63.48
N VAL A 262 -32.19 19.87 -63.46
CA VAL A 262 -31.25 19.93 -64.60
C VAL A 262 -31.77 19.12 -65.78
N LEU A 263 -32.40 17.97 -65.55
CA LEU A 263 -33.06 17.20 -66.61
C LEU A 263 -34.30 17.92 -67.13
N GLU A 264 -35.13 18.52 -66.29
CA GLU A 264 -36.28 19.33 -66.70
C GLU A 264 -35.85 20.59 -67.43
N ALA A 265 -34.79 21.26 -67.00
CA ALA A 265 -34.22 22.41 -67.72
C ALA A 265 -33.62 21.97 -69.07
N SER A 266 -32.90 20.85 -69.12
CA SER A 266 -32.34 20.30 -70.35
C SER A 266 -33.42 19.80 -71.32
N ILE A 267 -34.51 19.21 -70.82
CA ILE A 267 -35.68 18.84 -71.63
C ILE A 267 -36.34 20.10 -72.18
N ARG A 268 -36.56 21.12 -71.35
CA ARG A 268 -37.17 22.39 -71.77
C ARG A 268 -36.32 23.14 -72.79
N GLU A 269 -35.00 23.15 -72.60
CA GLU A 269 -34.05 23.74 -73.55
C GLU A 269 -34.04 22.96 -74.88
N ALA A 270 -34.06 21.62 -74.83
CA ALA A 270 -34.17 20.79 -76.03
C ALA A 270 -35.53 20.96 -76.75
N GLU A 271 -36.62 21.15 -76.01
CA GLU A 271 -37.95 21.45 -76.57
C GLU A 271 -38.01 22.85 -77.20
N GLU A 272 -37.40 23.85 -76.58
CA GLU A 272 -37.31 25.21 -77.12
C GLU A 272 -36.39 25.27 -78.35
N GLU A 273 -35.28 24.52 -78.36
CA GLU A 273 -34.45 24.34 -79.54
C GLU A 273 -35.19 23.59 -80.65
N ALA A 274 -35.97 22.55 -80.34
CA ALA A 274 -36.80 21.84 -81.30
C ALA A 274 -37.90 22.74 -81.89
N GLU A 275 -38.57 23.55 -81.06
CA GLU A 275 -39.53 24.56 -81.53
C GLU A 275 -38.86 25.64 -82.38
N ASN A 276 -37.70 26.14 -81.98
CA ASN A 276 -36.96 27.15 -82.73
C ASN A 276 -36.41 26.62 -84.05
N LEU A 277 -35.96 25.36 -84.09
CA LEU A 277 -35.56 24.68 -85.32
C LEU A 277 -36.80 24.41 -86.20
N SER A 278 -37.93 24.03 -85.63
CA SER A 278 -39.21 23.86 -86.35
C SER A 278 -39.74 25.19 -86.91
N ARG A 279 -39.56 26.31 -86.19
CA ARG A 279 -39.91 27.66 -86.66
C ARG A 279 -38.93 28.21 -87.69
N ARG A 280 -37.63 27.91 -87.60
CA ARG A 280 -36.59 28.35 -88.55
C ARG A 280 -36.55 27.50 -89.82
N CYS A 281 -36.93 26.24 -89.74
CA CYS A 281 -37.13 25.39 -90.89
C CYS A 281 -38.58 25.53 -91.37
N GLU A 282 -38.85 26.55 -92.20
CA GLU A 282 -39.92 26.42 -93.19
C GLU A 282 -39.76 25.05 -93.85
N VAL A 283 -40.78 24.21 -93.70
CA VAL A 283 -40.86 22.82 -94.14
C VAL A 283 -40.29 22.68 -95.55
N LYS A 284 -39.02 22.28 -95.66
CA LYS A 284 -38.44 21.76 -96.90
C LYS A 284 -38.53 20.25 -96.82
N ASP A 285 -39.61 19.75 -97.39
CA ASP A 285 -40.00 18.35 -97.60
C ASP A 285 -38.95 17.32 -97.16
N GLY A 286 -39.19 16.71 -95.99
CA GLY A 286 -38.40 15.55 -95.52
C GLY A 286 -38.39 14.39 -96.51
N ILE A 287 -39.36 14.34 -97.43
CA ILE A 287 -39.42 13.39 -98.55
C ILE A 287 -38.28 13.64 -99.55
N THR A 288 -37.95 14.89 -99.87
CA THR A 288 -36.86 15.23 -100.81
C THR A 288 -35.49 14.94 -100.18
N ALA A 289 -35.33 15.22 -98.88
CA ALA A 289 -34.13 14.85 -98.14
C ALA A 289 -33.94 13.32 -98.06
N MET A 290 -35.04 12.57 -97.85
CA MET A 290 -35.02 11.11 -97.82
C MET A 290 -34.73 10.52 -99.21
N GLN A 291 -35.26 11.09 -100.29
CA GLN A 291 -34.92 10.71 -101.67
C GLN A 291 -33.45 10.99 -101.99
N GLN A 292 -32.90 12.11 -101.52
CA GLN A 292 -31.47 12.39 -101.66
C GLN A 292 -30.65 11.32 -100.94
N VAL A 293 -30.97 10.96 -99.69
CA VAL A 293 -30.25 9.90 -98.96
C VAL A 293 -30.30 8.54 -99.68
N VAL A 294 -31.44 8.18 -100.28
CA VAL A 294 -31.57 6.97 -101.10
C VAL A 294 -30.69 7.06 -102.35
N MET A 295 -30.65 8.23 -103.00
CA MET A 295 -29.80 8.47 -104.17
C MET A 295 -28.30 8.36 -103.80
N TRP A 296 -27.88 8.97 -102.68
CA TRP A 296 -26.50 8.86 -102.16
C TRP A 296 -26.13 7.43 -101.79
N ARG A 297 -27.05 6.67 -101.19
CA ARG A 297 -26.85 5.24 -100.91
C ARG A 297 -26.69 4.43 -102.19
N ALA A 298 -27.54 4.64 -103.20
CA ALA A 298 -27.42 3.96 -104.50
C ALA A 298 -26.12 4.31 -105.23
N LEU A 299 -25.65 5.55 -105.10
CA LEU A 299 -24.39 6.01 -105.67
C LEU A 299 -23.18 5.35 -104.98
N LEU A 300 -23.25 5.19 -103.65
CA LEU A 300 -22.28 4.40 -102.87
C LEU A 300 -22.30 2.92 -103.29
N THR A 301 -23.47 2.31 -103.46
CA THR A 301 -23.57 0.91 -103.91
C THR A 301 -22.99 0.71 -105.31
N MET A 302 -23.17 1.68 -106.23
CA MET A 302 -22.53 1.64 -107.55
C MET A 302 -21.01 1.80 -107.47
N PHE A 303 -20.50 2.66 -106.59
CA PHE A 303 -19.05 2.80 -106.38
C PHE A 303 -18.45 1.56 -105.72
N GLU A 304 -19.13 0.94 -104.76
CA GLU A 304 -18.73 -0.33 -104.15
C GLU A 304 -18.77 -1.49 -105.16
N ALA A 305 -19.78 -1.56 -106.03
CA ALA A 305 -19.83 -2.53 -107.14
C ALA A 305 -18.70 -2.30 -108.15
N LYS A 306 -18.42 -1.04 -108.52
CA LYS A 306 -17.31 -0.69 -109.42
C LYS A 306 -15.94 -1.00 -108.80
N LEU A 307 -15.77 -0.73 -107.51
CA LEU A 307 -14.59 -1.11 -106.75
C LEU A 307 -14.47 -2.64 -106.63
N SER A 308 -15.57 -3.37 -106.61
CA SER A 308 -15.58 -4.84 -106.57
C SER A 308 -15.22 -5.45 -107.93
N MET A 309 -15.70 -4.88 -109.05
CA MET A 309 -15.28 -5.30 -110.41
C MET A 309 -13.81 -4.97 -110.69
N VAL A 310 -13.30 -3.84 -110.20
CA VAL A 310 -11.87 -3.49 -110.29
C VAL A 310 -11.01 -4.44 -109.42
N ARG A 311 -11.57 -4.96 -108.31
CA ARG A 311 -10.91 -5.95 -107.45
C ARG A 311 -10.93 -7.37 -108.03
N GLU A 312 -11.90 -7.71 -108.88
CA GLU A 312 -12.00 -9.00 -109.58
C GLU A 312 -11.25 -9.06 -110.93
N HIS A 313 -10.75 -7.93 -111.46
CA HIS A 313 -10.06 -7.86 -112.77
C HIS A 313 -8.64 -7.23 -112.76
N GLY A 314 -7.91 -7.26 -111.64
CA GLY A 314 -6.44 -7.10 -111.64
C GLY A 314 -5.78 -8.42 -111.20
N GLU A 315 -4.89 -9.09 -111.94
CA GLU A 315 -4.04 -8.77 -113.10
C GLU A 315 -3.52 -10.12 -113.71
N PRO A 316 -2.67 -10.20 -114.76
CA PRO A 316 -2.51 -9.42 -116.00
C PRO A 316 -2.55 -10.33 -117.25
N ARG A 317 -2.82 -9.80 -118.46
CA ARG A 317 -2.34 -10.43 -119.70
C ARG A 317 -1.81 -9.39 -120.69
N CYS A 318 -0.51 -9.15 -120.57
CA CYS A 318 0.32 -8.71 -121.67
C CYS A 318 0.38 -9.85 -122.70
N ALA A 319 -0.34 -9.70 -123.82
CA ALA A 319 -0.12 -10.48 -125.03
C ALA A 319 0.26 -9.52 -126.15
N ARG A 320 1.49 -9.70 -126.63
CA ARG A 320 2.07 -9.03 -127.79
C ARG A 320 1.15 -9.16 -129.01
N HIS A 321 1.03 -8.09 -129.78
CA HIS A 321 0.77 -8.16 -131.21
C HIS A 321 1.57 -7.05 -131.94
N PRO A 322 1.78 -7.17 -133.26
CA PRO A 322 3.10 -7.32 -133.86
C PRO A 322 3.56 -6.07 -134.60
N LEU A 323 4.80 -6.16 -135.11
CA LEU A 323 5.49 -5.30 -136.07
C LEU A 323 6.61 -4.43 -135.47
N SER A 324 7.80 -4.88 -135.83
CA SER A 324 9.10 -4.24 -135.83
C SER A 324 9.12 -2.96 -136.67
N TYR A 325 9.77 -1.92 -136.17
CA TYR A 325 11.04 -1.40 -136.69
C TYR A 325 11.78 -0.63 -135.61
#